data_AF-A0A9P8EP71-F1
#
_entry.id   AF-A0A9P8EP71-F1
#
_cell.length_a   1.000
_cell.length_b   1.000
_cell.length_c   1.000
_cell.angle_alpha   90.00
_cell.angle_beta   90.00
_cell.angle_gamma   90.00
#
_symmetry.space_group_name_H-M   'P 1'
#
loop_
_entity.id
_entity.type
_entity.pdbx_description
1 polymer ?
#
loop_
_entity_poly.entity_id
_entity_poly.type
_entity_poly.pdbx_seq_one_letter_code
_entity_poly.pdbx_strand_id
1 'polypeptide(L)'
;MHFNSLALASLALVPSLIEAHGDIPGAPKVFGRRSTLNGVRRARTVPSTFQSAISEVHDKRQASTNTDGQCGPGFGSCATGYCCSEAGWCGKGTDYCAAPGCQFNYGPACDDNTIPPGSSTSSVARPKLGNVPYGGAGIYDCTVAGTIAITYDDGPYIYTDHVLDVLKQYNAKATFFITGNNNGKGEIDNAAFPWAATIKRAYNEGHQIASHTWTHPHLSNLTSAQRKQNMYSNEMALRNILGFFPTYMRPPYSDCTAESGCEQDMADLGYHVTYFDVDADDYDNDSPTLIQNAKNNFDAGIAGGNPATDDYLVIGHDIHNQTANNLTAYMLQRVLALGYKPVTVGECLGDPEANWYRSSSGNVFTSSTSAVTSATSTSATIAPTATSNNGQCGGGTGFMCSGSEFGDCCSQAGWCGSGTLYCGEGCQAAFGQCGINVPQSSSTTSTAPPTQPTKVSTDATCGGTSGMTCQGSVFGNCCSPAGWCGSTAAYCGDGCQSGFGSCGDAGSAGAGAVQATTNTAVKSTLATSATSKAATTTSARPTQTSAAAKATATNGSRLQTWLNNWFNKLRSGSN
;
A
#
# COMPACT_ATOMS: atom_id res chain seq x y z
N MET A 1 -27.46 37.09 -27.05
CA MET A 1 -26.36 37.68 -27.87
C MET A 1 -25.09 36.90 -27.54
N HIS A 2 -24.15 36.76 -28.47
CA HIS A 2 -23.00 35.87 -28.31
C HIS A 2 -22.02 36.34 -27.24
N PHE A 3 -21.45 35.39 -26.50
CA PHE A 3 -20.21 35.56 -25.74
C PHE A 3 -19.23 34.48 -26.20
N ASN A 4 -17.98 34.88 -26.43
CA ASN A 4 -16.91 33.98 -26.87
C ASN A 4 -16.32 33.20 -25.69
N SER A 5 -15.86 31.98 -25.97
CA SER A 5 -15.11 31.15 -25.04
C SER A 5 -13.80 31.82 -24.62
N LEU A 6 -13.51 31.79 -23.32
CA LEU A 6 -12.16 31.92 -22.77
C LEU A 6 -12.02 30.88 -21.66
N ALA A 7 -11.03 30.00 -21.80
CA ALA A 7 -10.86 28.87 -20.88
C ALA A 7 -10.24 29.33 -19.55
N LEU A 8 -10.92 29.08 -18.44
CA LEU A 8 -10.31 29.10 -17.11
C LEU A 8 -9.67 27.75 -16.86
N ALA A 9 -8.34 27.68 -17.02
CA ALA A 9 -7.57 26.54 -16.56
C ALA A 9 -7.55 26.56 -15.01
N SER A 10 -8.26 25.62 -14.39
CA SER A 10 -8.24 25.45 -12.94
C SER A 10 -6.92 24.85 -12.50
N LEU A 11 -6.05 25.65 -11.88
CA LEU A 11 -4.97 25.11 -11.06
C LEU A 11 -5.60 24.43 -9.85
N ALA A 12 -5.75 23.12 -9.92
CA ALA A 12 -5.92 22.30 -8.73
C ALA A 12 -4.61 22.33 -7.94
N LEU A 13 -4.61 23.02 -6.80
CA LEU A 13 -3.58 22.83 -5.79
C LEU A 13 -3.82 21.46 -5.15
N VAL A 14 -3.13 20.45 -5.66
CA VAL A 14 -3.02 19.15 -4.98
C VAL A 14 -2.17 19.40 -3.72
N PRO A 15 -2.69 19.13 -2.50
CA PRO A 15 -1.83 19.08 -1.32
C PRO A 15 -0.90 17.88 -1.47
N SER A 16 0.40 18.13 -1.53
CA SER A 16 1.42 17.09 -1.63
C SER A 16 1.56 16.38 -0.28
N LEU A 17 1.02 15.17 -0.16
CA LEU A 17 1.36 14.21 0.89
C LEU A 17 2.77 13.66 0.63
N ILE A 18 3.78 14.53 0.78
CA ILE A 18 5.20 14.23 0.52
C ILE A 18 6.04 14.86 1.64
N GLU A 19 6.46 14.02 2.57
CA GLU A 19 7.67 14.16 3.40
C GLU A 19 7.88 12.78 4.10
N ALA A 20 8.01 11.70 3.32
CA ALA A 20 7.90 10.33 3.85
C ALA A 20 9.05 9.92 4.79
N HIS A 21 10.22 10.56 4.71
CA HIS A 21 11.37 10.30 5.58
C HIS A 21 12.03 11.59 6.05
N GLY A 22 12.30 11.70 7.37
CA GLY A 22 12.97 12.86 7.96
C GLY A 22 14.43 13.01 7.52
N ASP A 23 14.92 14.25 7.53
CA ASP A 23 16.18 14.69 6.90
C ASP A 23 17.48 14.25 7.65
N ILE A 24 17.65 12.94 7.91
CA ILE A 24 18.68 12.35 8.78
C ILE A 24 20.13 12.75 8.36
N PRO A 25 21.00 13.14 9.31
CA PRO A 25 22.45 13.32 9.08
C PRO A 25 23.23 12.01 8.87
N GLY A 26 23.04 11.36 7.73
CA GLY A 26 23.78 10.14 7.36
C GLY A 26 23.47 9.59 5.97
N ALA A 27 22.23 9.76 5.50
CA ALA A 27 21.79 9.30 4.19
C ALA A 27 22.48 10.05 3.01
N PRO A 28 22.73 9.39 1.85
CA PRO A 28 23.33 10.04 0.68
C PRO A 28 22.41 11.09 0.04
N LYS A 29 22.75 12.39 0.18
CA LYS A 29 21.88 13.49 -0.29
C LYS A 29 22.17 13.90 -1.75
N VAL A 30 21.15 13.85 -2.62
CA VAL A 30 21.22 14.31 -4.02
C VAL A 30 20.28 15.49 -4.27
N PHE A 31 20.86 16.69 -4.33
CA PHE A 31 20.37 17.96 -4.92
C PHE A 31 18.88 18.11 -5.33
N GLY A 32 18.14 19.04 -4.68
CA GLY A 32 16.82 19.47 -5.16
C GLY A 32 16.28 20.87 -4.78
N ARG A 33 16.84 21.60 -3.81
CA ARG A 33 16.12 22.74 -3.17
C ARG A 33 16.39 24.14 -3.75
N ARG A 34 15.33 24.87 -4.11
CA ARG A 34 15.31 26.36 -4.19
C ARG A 34 13.93 26.92 -3.83
N SER A 35 13.90 28.00 -3.04
CA SER A 35 12.69 28.66 -2.56
C SER A 35 12.79 30.18 -2.75
N THR A 36 11.68 30.84 -3.08
CA THR A 36 11.48 32.30 -2.96
C THR A 36 10.02 32.62 -2.61
N LEU A 37 9.81 33.68 -1.82
CA LEU A 37 8.55 34.03 -1.13
C LEU A 37 7.83 35.26 -1.74
N ASN A 38 6.62 35.52 -1.23
CA ASN A 38 5.75 36.71 -1.41
C ASN A 38 4.93 36.76 -2.71
N GLY A 39 3.67 37.25 -2.73
CA GLY A 39 2.82 37.71 -1.61
C GLY A 39 1.68 38.66 -2.05
N VAL A 40 1.03 39.30 -1.06
CA VAL A 40 0.02 40.40 -1.12
C VAL A 40 -1.46 40.01 -0.93
N ARG A 41 -2.09 40.60 0.10
CA ARG A 41 -3.54 40.59 0.37
C ARG A 41 -4.27 41.72 -0.37
N ARG A 42 -5.48 41.49 -0.86
CA ARG A 42 -6.51 42.55 -1.05
C ARG A 42 -7.92 42.00 -0.79
N ALA A 43 -8.65 42.67 0.10
CA ALA A 43 -10.07 42.41 0.34
C ALA A 43 -10.97 43.19 -0.64
N ARG A 44 -12.15 42.66 -0.95
CA ARG A 44 -13.26 43.38 -1.58
C ARG A 44 -14.59 42.92 -0.98
N THR A 45 -15.45 43.88 -0.66
CA THR A 45 -16.80 43.67 -0.13
C THR A 45 -17.80 43.43 -1.27
N VAL A 46 -18.74 42.50 -1.09
CA VAL A 46 -19.88 42.23 -2.00
C VAL A 46 -21.12 41.88 -1.14
N PRO A 47 -22.37 42.24 -1.53
CA PRO A 47 -23.53 42.19 -0.63
C PRO A 47 -24.42 40.93 -0.74
N SER A 48 -25.26 40.75 0.30
CA SER A 48 -26.58 40.09 0.27
C SER A 48 -26.69 38.65 -0.26
N THR A 49 -25.97 37.69 0.35
CA THR A 49 -26.32 36.25 0.36
C THR A 49 -26.47 35.70 1.79
N PHE A 50 -27.15 36.48 2.63
CA PHE A 50 -27.13 36.37 4.09
C PHE A 50 -27.97 35.23 4.72
N GLN A 51 -28.36 34.20 3.97
CA GLN A 51 -29.06 33.02 4.52
C GLN A 51 -28.09 31.83 4.65
N SER A 52 -27.49 31.38 3.55
CA SER A 52 -26.58 30.22 3.53
C SER A 52 -25.30 30.47 4.34
N ALA A 53 -24.74 31.69 4.24
CA ALA A 53 -23.55 32.07 4.99
C ALA A 53 -23.77 32.13 6.51
N ILE A 54 -25.01 32.30 6.99
CA ILE A 54 -25.29 32.24 8.42
C ILE A 54 -25.21 30.79 8.92
N SER A 55 -25.73 29.81 8.18
CA SER A 55 -25.66 28.40 8.60
C SER A 55 -24.21 27.94 8.72
N GLU A 56 -23.41 28.14 7.67
CA GLU A 56 -22.00 27.71 7.66
C GLU A 56 -21.16 28.36 8.78
N VAL A 57 -21.43 29.64 9.12
CA VAL A 57 -20.79 30.33 10.24
C VAL A 57 -21.32 29.85 11.60
N HIS A 58 -22.59 29.48 11.71
CA HIS A 58 -23.16 28.88 12.92
C HIS A 58 -22.64 27.46 13.17
N ASP A 59 -22.49 26.65 12.12
CA ASP A 59 -21.97 25.29 12.21
C ASP A 59 -20.49 25.30 12.60
N LYS A 60 -19.69 26.21 12.02
CA LYS A 60 -18.29 26.47 12.45
C LYS A 60 -18.18 26.96 13.89
N ARG A 61 -19.16 27.73 14.39
CA ARG A 61 -19.24 28.16 15.80
C ARG A 61 -19.71 27.08 16.77
N GLN A 62 -20.47 26.10 16.31
CA GLN A 62 -20.79 24.90 17.10
C GLN A 62 -19.62 23.90 17.10
N ALA A 63 -18.76 23.96 16.08
CA ALA A 63 -17.61 23.08 15.94
C ALA A 63 -16.42 23.44 16.84
N SER A 64 -16.32 24.65 17.39
CA SER A 64 -15.16 25.09 18.21
C SER A 64 -15.54 25.82 19.49
N THR A 65 -14.56 26.01 20.38
CA THR A 65 -14.68 26.82 21.60
C THR A 65 -14.46 28.32 21.39
N ASN A 66 -14.30 28.78 20.14
CA ASN A 66 -14.08 30.18 19.77
C ASN A 66 -15.10 30.66 18.71
N THR A 67 -15.08 31.96 18.39
CA THR A 67 -16.09 32.58 17.51
C THR A 67 -15.91 32.30 16.02
N ASP A 68 -14.79 31.71 15.63
CA ASP A 68 -14.29 31.76 14.25
C ASP A 68 -14.13 30.35 13.63
N GLY A 69 -14.27 29.28 14.42
CA GLY A 69 -14.19 27.89 13.96
C GLY A 69 -12.77 27.35 13.81
N GLN A 70 -11.77 28.11 14.26
CA GLN A 70 -10.36 27.71 14.25
C GLN A 70 -10.01 26.78 15.41
N CYS A 71 -8.92 26.04 15.29
CA CYS A 71 -8.36 25.19 16.34
C CYS A 71 -6.85 25.05 16.19
N GLY A 72 -6.22 24.41 17.16
CA GLY A 72 -4.76 24.25 17.21
C GLY A 72 -4.10 25.20 18.22
N PRO A 73 -2.76 25.26 18.21
CA PRO A 73 -1.98 26.10 19.13
C PRO A 73 -2.43 27.57 19.09
N GLY A 74 -2.84 28.09 20.24
CA GLY A 74 -3.32 29.48 20.40
C GLY A 74 -4.79 29.72 20.05
N PHE A 75 -5.47 28.79 19.36
CA PHE A 75 -6.91 28.88 19.03
C PHE A 75 -7.79 28.01 19.93
N GLY A 76 -7.22 26.97 20.53
CA GLY A 76 -7.93 26.02 21.41
C GLY A 76 -8.50 24.83 20.65
N SER A 77 -9.43 24.13 21.29
CA SER A 77 -9.95 22.84 20.80
C SER A 77 -11.34 22.96 20.19
N CYS A 78 -11.64 22.01 19.31
CA CYS A 78 -12.95 21.74 18.77
C CYS A 78 -13.91 21.17 19.81
N ALA A 79 -15.21 21.28 19.55
CA ALA A 79 -16.25 20.69 20.37
C ALA A 79 -16.22 19.15 20.32
N THR A 80 -16.83 18.50 21.32
CA THR A 80 -16.98 17.03 21.35
C THR A 80 -17.63 16.51 20.07
N GLY A 81 -17.02 15.50 19.45
CA GLY A 81 -17.51 14.95 18.18
C GLY A 81 -17.13 15.76 16.93
N TYR A 82 -16.16 16.67 17.05
CA TYR A 82 -15.51 17.38 15.94
C TYR A 82 -13.98 17.16 15.97
N CYS A 83 -13.40 17.25 14.78
CA CYS A 83 -11.99 17.02 14.50
C CYS A 83 -11.30 18.35 14.16
N CYS A 84 -10.01 18.47 14.45
CA CYS A 84 -9.22 19.65 14.10
C CYS A 84 -8.32 19.29 12.92
N SER A 85 -8.59 19.83 11.73
CA SER A 85 -7.81 19.55 10.54
C SER A 85 -6.38 20.05 10.65
N GLU A 86 -5.48 19.51 9.83
CA GLU A 86 -4.08 19.98 9.69
C GLU A 86 -4.03 21.50 9.50
N ALA A 87 -4.93 22.05 8.68
CA ALA A 87 -5.07 23.48 8.39
C ALA A 87 -5.60 24.34 9.57
N GLY A 88 -5.92 23.75 10.72
CA GLY A 88 -6.34 24.45 11.95
C GLY A 88 -7.82 24.84 11.97
N TRP A 89 -8.70 24.01 11.42
CA TRP A 89 -10.16 24.26 11.38
C TRP A 89 -10.96 23.10 11.96
N CYS A 90 -12.05 23.42 12.66
CA CYS A 90 -12.95 22.42 13.22
C CYS A 90 -13.97 21.92 12.19
N GLY A 91 -14.13 20.60 12.09
CA GLY A 91 -15.10 19.96 11.18
C GLY A 91 -15.29 18.48 11.46
N LYS A 92 -15.76 17.74 10.44
CA LYS A 92 -16.04 16.30 10.49
C LYS A 92 -15.80 15.66 9.12
N GLY A 93 -15.62 14.35 9.09
CA GLY A 93 -15.28 13.60 7.87
C GLY A 93 -13.77 13.57 7.62
N THR A 94 -13.36 12.83 6.58
CA THR A 94 -11.96 12.56 6.22
C THR A 94 -11.09 13.82 6.26
N ASP A 95 -11.53 14.88 5.59
CA ASP A 95 -10.82 16.14 5.38
C ASP A 95 -10.50 16.92 6.68
N TYR A 96 -11.08 16.48 7.81
CA TYR A 96 -10.86 17.04 9.14
C TYR A 96 -10.37 16.03 10.18
N CYS A 97 -10.69 14.74 10.02
CA CYS A 97 -10.49 13.69 11.03
C CYS A 97 -9.35 12.73 10.71
N ALA A 98 -8.99 12.59 9.43
CA ALA A 98 -8.08 11.55 8.97
C ALA A 98 -6.67 11.71 9.56
N ALA A 99 -6.15 10.60 10.09
CA ALA A 99 -4.72 10.43 10.34
C ALA A 99 -3.91 10.48 9.02
N PRO A 100 -2.67 11.02 9.03
CA PRO A 100 -1.94 11.56 10.18
C PRO A 100 -2.18 13.07 10.43
N GLY A 101 -2.93 13.75 9.55
CA GLY A 101 -3.05 15.22 9.54
C GLY A 101 -3.91 15.83 10.66
N CYS A 102 -4.67 15.02 11.41
CA CYS A 102 -5.57 15.53 12.43
C CYS A 102 -4.82 16.03 13.68
N GLN A 103 -5.05 17.28 14.08
CA GLN A 103 -4.44 17.86 15.28
C GLN A 103 -5.13 17.34 16.55
N PHE A 104 -4.90 16.08 16.91
CA PHE A 104 -5.65 15.33 17.93
C PHE A 104 -5.71 15.95 19.33
N ASN A 105 -4.69 16.72 19.74
CA ASN A 105 -4.72 17.50 20.99
C ASN A 105 -5.81 18.59 21.01
N TYR A 106 -6.31 18.96 19.83
CA TYR A 106 -7.31 20.01 19.59
C TYR A 106 -8.57 19.49 18.91
N GLY A 107 -8.58 18.26 18.36
CA GLY A 107 -9.75 17.61 17.77
C GLY A 107 -10.20 16.38 18.55
N PRO A 108 -11.20 16.48 19.45
CA PRO A 108 -11.65 15.33 20.27
C PRO A 108 -12.16 14.11 19.50
N ALA A 109 -12.44 14.23 18.20
CA ALA A 109 -12.86 13.13 17.32
C ALA A 109 -11.84 12.78 16.22
N CYS A 110 -10.59 13.25 16.29
CA CYS A 110 -9.49 12.78 15.44
C CYS A 110 -9.28 11.27 15.57
N ASP A 111 -8.83 10.62 14.49
CA ASP A 111 -8.52 9.18 14.45
C ASP A 111 -7.52 8.74 15.54
N ASP A 112 -6.58 9.61 15.93
CA ASP A 112 -5.58 9.33 17.00
C ASP A 112 -6.22 9.12 18.38
N ASN A 113 -7.41 9.70 18.57
CA ASN A 113 -8.18 9.61 19.80
C ASN A 113 -9.14 8.40 19.79
N THR A 114 -9.23 7.63 18.70
CA THR A 114 -9.95 6.34 18.73
C THR A 114 -9.11 5.28 19.43
N ILE A 115 -9.78 4.43 20.20
CA ILE A 115 -9.16 3.34 20.95
C ILE A 115 -9.87 2.06 20.54
N PRO A 116 -9.17 1.09 19.92
CA PRO A 116 -9.74 -0.19 19.53
C PRO A 116 -10.42 -0.94 20.68
N PRO A 117 -11.38 -1.82 20.38
CA PRO A 117 -12.12 -2.56 21.40
C PRO A 117 -11.23 -3.51 22.24
N GLY A 118 -11.71 -3.83 23.44
CA GLY A 118 -11.07 -4.80 24.34
C GLY A 118 -10.09 -4.18 25.33
N SER A 119 -9.22 -5.01 25.92
CA SER A 119 -8.29 -4.61 26.98
C SER A 119 -7.00 -3.98 26.43
N SER A 120 -6.55 -2.90 27.09
CA SER A 120 -5.25 -2.27 26.83
C SER A 120 -4.09 -3.25 27.09
N THR A 121 -3.12 -3.24 26.16
CA THR A 121 -1.88 -4.02 26.23
C THR A 121 -0.79 -3.37 27.10
N SER A 122 -1.08 -2.22 27.72
CA SER A 122 -0.18 -1.47 28.60
C SER A 122 0.31 -2.24 29.84
N SER A 123 -0.47 -3.23 30.30
CA SER A 123 -0.11 -4.11 31.42
C SER A 123 0.51 -5.45 30.99
N VAL A 124 0.61 -5.71 29.69
CA VAL A 124 1.18 -6.96 29.15
C VAL A 124 2.70 -6.93 29.28
N ALA A 125 3.28 -7.99 29.84
CA ALA A 125 4.71 -8.11 30.08
C ALA A 125 5.53 -7.96 28.79
N ARG A 126 6.69 -7.28 28.90
CA ARG A 126 7.60 -6.97 27.79
C ARG A 126 8.95 -7.69 27.94
N PRO A 127 8.97 -9.04 27.89
CA PRO A 127 10.23 -9.76 27.86
C PRO A 127 11.02 -9.36 26.59
N LYS A 128 12.34 -9.24 26.76
CA LYS A 128 13.29 -9.05 25.66
C LYS A 128 13.94 -10.41 25.38
N LEU A 129 13.80 -10.89 24.15
CA LEU A 129 14.14 -12.24 23.71
C LEU A 129 15.10 -12.18 22.52
N GLY A 130 15.81 -13.29 22.26
CA GLY A 130 16.83 -13.33 21.21
C GLY A 130 18.00 -12.38 21.47
N ASN A 131 18.71 -12.03 20.40
CA ASN A 131 19.88 -11.13 20.44
C ASN A 131 19.65 -9.83 19.65
N VAL A 132 18.50 -9.68 18.96
CA VAL A 132 18.19 -8.48 18.17
C VAL A 132 17.93 -7.28 19.11
N PRO A 133 18.51 -6.09 18.85
CA PRO A 133 18.34 -4.92 19.72
C PRO A 133 16.87 -4.51 19.93
N TYR A 134 16.59 -3.94 21.12
CA TYR A 134 15.28 -3.40 21.50
C TYR A 134 15.40 -1.91 21.82
N GLY A 135 14.75 -1.06 21.01
CA GLY A 135 14.95 0.39 21.01
C GLY A 135 16.38 0.79 20.66
N GLY A 136 16.81 1.95 21.15
CA GLY A 136 18.06 2.58 20.69
C GLY A 136 17.97 3.06 19.24
N ALA A 137 19.12 3.34 18.63
CA ALA A 137 19.26 3.88 17.27
C ALA A 137 18.72 2.99 16.13
N GLY A 138 18.16 1.81 16.45
CA GLY A 138 17.50 0.92 15.50
C GLY A 138 18.44 0.04 14.66
N ILE A 139 17.84 -0.59 13.65
CA ILE A 139 18.40 -1.65 12.82
C ILE A 139 18.21 -1.23 11.36
N TYR A 140 19.27 -1.07 10.58
CA TYR A 140 19.22 -0.56 9.19
C TYR A 140 19.44 -1.65 8.15
N ASP A 141 20.41 -2.51 8.43
CA ASP A 141 20.91 -3.64 7.66
C ASP A 141 20.34 -4.98 8.15
N CYS A 142 20.57 -6.08 7.42
CA CYS A 142 20.30 -7.42 7.93
C CYS A 142 21.55 -7.95 8.67
N THR A 143 21.59 -9.26 8.97
CA THR A 143 22.81 -9.93 9.46
C THR A 143 23.07 -11.31 8.86
N VAL A 144 22.13 -11.82 8.04
CA VAL A 144 22.22 -13.11 7.38
C VAL A 144 22.51 -12.90 5.90
N ALA A 145 23.80 -12.97 5.54
CA ALA A 145 24.29 -12.82 4.17
C ALA A 145 23.51 -13.68 3.16
N GLY A 146 23.26 -13.13 1.98
CA GLY A 146 22.46 -13.75 0.92
C GLY A 146 20.95 -13.63 1.11
N THR A 147 20.49 -12.91 2.15
CA THR A 147 19.07 -12.57 2.33
C THR A 147 18.76 -11.14 1.90
N ILE A 148 17.50 -10.87 1.58
CA ILE A 148 16.99 -9.52 1.39
C ILE A 148 15.57 -9.43 1.98
N ALA A 149 15.36 -8.50 2.90
CA ALA A 149 14.06 -8.27 3.50
C ALA A 149 13.35 -7.15 2.73
N ILE A 150 12.40 -7.51 1.85
CA ILE A 150 11.49 -6.52 1.26
C ILE A 150 10.41 -6.20 2.29
N THR A 151 10.23 -4.91 2.56
CA THR A 151 9.30 -4.42 3.58
C THR A 151 8.30 -3.43 2.99
N TYR A 152 7.08 -3.45 3.53
CA TYR A 152 5.97 -2.63 3.08
C TYR A 152 5.35 -1.88 4.26
N ASP A 153 5.33 -0.56 4.16
CA ASP A 153 4.79 0.34 5.17
C ASP A 153 3.38 0.82 4.81
N ASP A 154 2.71 1.43 5.80
CA ASP A 154 1.34 1.99 5.74
C ASP A 154 0.16 1.02 5.48
N GLY A 155 0.42 -0.22 5.09
CA GLY A 155 -0.58 -1.26 4.86
C GLY A 155 -1.45 -1.63 6.07
N PRO A 156 -2.51 -2.46 5.89
CA PRO A 156 -3.00 -2.89 4.58
C PRO A 156 -3.78 -1.75 3.89
N TYR A 157 -3.95 -1.88 2.58
CA TYR A 157 -4.77 -1.01 1.74
C TYR A 157 -5.29 -1.79 0.52
N ILE A 158 -5.94 -1.12 -0.45
CA ILE A 158 -6.63 -1.76 -1.57
C ILE A 158 -5.73 -2.57 -2.52
N TYR A 159 -4.40 -2.43 -2.44
CA TYR A 159 -3.44 -3.16 -3.27
C TYR A 159 -2.68 -4.28 -2.52
N THR A 160 -2.77 -4.37 -1.19
CA THR A 160 -2.02 -5.35 -0.37
C THR A 160 -2.28 -6.79 -0.80
N ASP A 161 -3.54 -7.14 -1.09
CA ASP A 161 -3.88 -8.49 -1.55
C ASP A 161 -3.27 -8.85 -2.91
N HIS A 162 -2.99 -7.85 -3.77
CA HIS A 162 -2.23 -8.06 -5.01
C HIS A 162 -0.72 -8.22 -4.72
N VAL A 163 -0.15 -7.45 -3.79
CA VAL A 163 1.25 -7.63 -3.34
C VAL A 163 1.47 -9.04 -2.80
N LEU A 164 0.52 -9.57 -2.01
CA LEU A 164 0.53 -10.96 -1.54
C LEU A 164 0.45 -11.96 -2.70
N ASP A 165 -0.40 -11.75 -3.70
CA ASP A 165 -0.45 -12.60 -4.90
C ASP A 165 0.88 -12.62 -5.67
N VAL A 166 1.56 -11.48 -5.79
CA VAL A 166 2.86 -11.39 -6.49
C VAL A 166 3.97 -12.05 -5.66
N LEU A 167 4.04 -11.80 -4.36
CA LEU A 167 5.01 -12.46 -3.46
C LEU A 167 4.85 -13.99 -3.50
N LYS A 168 3.60 -14.48 -3.51
CA LYS A 168 3.25 -15.89 -3.62
C LYS A 168 3.68 -16.51 -4.94
N GLN A 169 3.55 -15.81 -6.07
CA GLN A 169 4.05 -16.25 -7.38
C GLN A 169 5.58 -16.42 -7.41
N TYR A 170 6.32 -15.58 -6.68
CA TYR A 170 7.77 -15.67 -6.56
C TYR A 170 8.25 -16.56 -5.39
N ASN A 171 7.34 -17.21 -4.66
CA ASN A 171 7.61 -17.95 -3.42
C ASN A 171 8.44 -17.13 -2.40
N ALA A 172 8.20 -15.83 -2.35
CA ALA A 172 8.94 -14.86 -1.55
C ALA A 172 8.23 -14.56 -0.23
N LYS A 173 9.01 -14.18 0.80
CA LYS A 173 8.48 -13.56 2.03
C LYS A 173 8.85 -12.08 2.08
N ALA A 174 8.14 -11.37 2.94
CA ALA A 174 8.21 -9.92 3.12
C ALA A 174 7.72 -9.56 4.54
N THR A 175 7.92 -8.32 4.94
CA THR A 175 7.44 -7.79 6.23
C THR A 175 6.50 -6.62 6.01
N PHE A 176 5.32 -6.63 6.62
CA PHE A 176 4.35 -5.55 6.52
C PHE A 176 4.29 -4.78 7.85
N PHE A 177 4.72 -3.52 7.85
CA PHE A 177 4.59 -2.61 8.98
C PHE A 177 3.23 -1.92 8.92
N ILE A 178 2.28 -2.46 9.69
CA ILE A 178 0.86 -2.12 9.61
C ILE A 178 0.53 -0.85 10.39
N THR A 179 -0.12 0.13 9.75
CA THR A 179 -0.82 1.23 10.45
C THR A 179 -2.25 0.84 10.80
N GLY A 180 -2.73 1.33 11.95
CA GLY A 180 -4.00 0.90 12.54
C GLY A 180 -5.24 1.64 12.04
N ASN A 181 -5.13 2.95 11.83
CA ASN A 181 -6.07 3.76 11.05
C ASN A 181 -5.26 4.92 10.44
N ASN A 182 -5.02 4.90 9.13
CA ASN A 182 -4.22 5.90 8.43
C ASN A 182 -4.82 6.21 7.04
N ASN A 183 -4.53 7.38 6.47
CA ASN A 183 -4.94 7.78 5.12
C ASN A 183 -6.46 7.64 4.87
N GLY A 184 -7.28 7.78 5.91
CA GLY A 184 -8.73 7.61 5.86
C GLY A 184 -9.22 6.17 5.58
N LYS A 185 -8.36 5.15 5.64
CA LYS A 185 -8.69 3.75 5.33
C LYS A 185 -9.63 3.09 6.33
N GLY A 186 -9.76 3.65 7.53
CA GLY A 186 -10.52 3.06 8.63
C GLY A 186 -9.71 2.11 9.50
N GLU A 187 -10.28 1.77 10.65
CA GLU A 187 -9.68 0.97 11.71
C GLU A 187 -9.49 -0.50 11.26
N ILE A 188 -8.26 -1.04 11.37
CA ILE A 188 -7.93 -2.38 10.83
C ILE A 188 -8.70 -3.55 11.45
N ASP A 189 -9.19 -3.43 12.68
CA ASP A 189 -9.98 -4.45 13.38
C ASP A 189 -11.49 -4.20 13.38
N ASN A 190 -11.94 -3.13 12.73
CA ASN A 190 -13.36 -2.81 12.57
C ASN A 190 -13.96 -3.59 11.39
N ALA A 191 -14.97 -4.42 11.68
CA ALA A 191 -15.58 -5.35 10.73
C ALA A 191 -16.33 -4.70 9.55
N ALA A 192 -16.41 -3.36 9.48
CA ALA A 192 -16.86 -2.65 8.30
C ALA A 192 -15.83 -2.65 7.15
N PHE A 193 -14.55 -2.95 7.44
CA PHE A 193 -13.43 -2.90 6.49
C PHE A 193 -12.80 -4.28 6.26
N PRO A 194 -12.20 -4.56 5.08
CA PRO A 194 -11.65 -5.87 4.76
C PRO A 194 -10.29 -6.17 5.44
N TRP A 195 -9.66 -5.17 6.06
CA TRP A 195 -8.28 -5.20 6.57
C TRP A 195 -7.95 -6.40 7.46
N ALA A 196 -8.88 -6.80 8.35
CA ALA A 196 -8.71 -7.95 9.21
C ALA A 196 -8.58 -9.29 8.45
N ALA A 197 -9.10 -9.41 7.23
CA ALA A 197 -8.91 -10.57 6.37
C ALA A 197 -7.54 -10.54 5.68
N THR A 198 -7.15 -9.41 5.11
CA THR A 198 -5.86 -9.19 4.45
C THR A 198 -4.67 -9.41 5.41
N ILE A 199 -4.75 -8.91 6.66
CA ILE A 199 -3.72 -9.12 7.68
C ILE A 199 -3.61 -10.61 8.08
N LYS A 200 -4.74 -11.31 8.22
CA LYS A 200 -4.76 -12.76 8.46
C LYS A 200 -4.16 -13.53 7.29
N ARG A 201 -4.45 -13.12 6.05
CA ARG A 201 -3.88 -13.71 4.84
C ARG A 201 -2.37 -13.54 4.83
N ALA A 202 -1.85 -12.33 5.04
CA ALA A 202 -0.41 -12.07 5.10
C ALA A 202 0.31 -12.97 6.12
N TYR A 203 -0.22 -13.06 7.36
CA TYR A 203 0.33 -13.98 8.36
C TYR A 203 0.25 -15.46 7.91
N ASN A 204 -0.91 -15.92 7.44
CA ASN A 204 -1.12 -17.31 7.03
C ASN A 204 -0.30 -17.72 5.79
N GLU A 205 0.03 -16.78 4.90
CA GLU A 205 0.93 -17.01 3.75
C GLU A 205 2.42 -16.89 4.16
N GLY A 206 2.72 -16.66 5.45
CA GLY A 206 4.05 -16.72 6.06
C GLY A 206 4.82 -15.40 6.05
N HIS A 207 4.14 -14.27 5.88
CA HIS A 207 4.75 -12.94 5.95
C HIS A 207 4.78 -12.44 7.39
N GLN A 208 5.80 -11.64 7.73
CA GLN A 208 5.90 -11.06 9.05
C GLN A 208 5.01 -9.82 9.15
N ILE A 209 4.11 -9.81 10.12
CA ILE A 209 3.36 -8.60 10.54
C ILE A 209 4.19 -7.85 11.59
N ALA A 210 4.34 -6.54 11.41
CA ALA A 210 5.01 -5.60 12.32
C ALA A 210 4.13 -4.35 12.54
N SER A 211 4.46 -3.50 13.52
CA SER A 211 3.69 -2.28 13.80
C SER A 211 4.28 -1.04 13.14
N HIS A 212 3.42 -0.16 12.63
CA HIS A 212 3.77 1.19 12.17
C HIS A 212 2.97 2.26 12.90
N THR A 213 2.70 2.06 14.22
CA THR A 213 1.86 2.93 15.08
C THR A 213 0.37 2.92 14.73
N TRP A 214 -0.49 3.61 15.50
CA TRP A 214 -1.93 3.67 15.25
C TRP A 214 -2.22 4.58 14.05
N THR A 215 -1.72 5.81 14.08
CA THR A 215 -2.10 6.92 13.16
C THR A 215 -0.95 7.52 12.35
N HIS A 216 0.18 6.83 12.25
CA HIS A 216 1.37 7.32 11.54
C HIS A 216 1.90 8.71 12.00
N PRO A 217 1.99 9.05 13.31
CA PRO A 217 2.56 10.33 13.73
C PRO A 217 4.09 10.28 13.90
N HIS A 218 4.75 11.40 13.60
CA HIS A 218 6.14 11.68 13.99
C HIS A 218 6.37 11.41 15.49
N LEU A 219 7.09 10.33 15.83
CA LEU A 219 7.19 9.91 17.24
C LEU A 219 8.09 10.84 18.06
N SER A 220 9.06 11.54 17.47
CA SER A 220 9.85 12.53 18.22
C SER A 220 9.04 13.77 18.61
N ASN A 221 7.96 14.08 17.87
CA ASN A 221 7.05 15.20 18.16
C ASN A 221 6.00 14.87 19.24
N LEU A 222 5.91 13.61 19.68
CA LEU A 222 4.96 13.15 20.69
C LEU A 222 5.57 13.07 22.10
N THR A 223 4.74 13.27 23.12
CA THR A 223 5.11 12.88 24.49
C THR A 223 5.16 11.36 24.64
N SER A 224 5.92 10.86 25.62
CA SER A 224 5.99 9.43 25.95
C SER A 224 4.62 8.77 26.13
N ALA A 225 3.65 9.47 26.73
CA ALA A 225 2.28 8.96 26.87
C ALA A 225 1.54 8.82 25.53
N GLN A 226 1.67 9.81 24.63
CA GLN A 226 1.07 9.76 23.30
C GLN A 226 1.74 8.70 22.42
N ARG A 227 3.08 8.59 22.44
CA ARG A 227 3.81 7.48 21.77
C ARG A 227 3.31 6.12 22.25
N LYS A 228 3.27 5.91 23.57
CA LYS A 228 2.85 4.64 24.18
C LYS A 228 1.40 4.31 23.83
N GLN A 229 0.48 5.29 23.84
CA GLN A 229 -0.90 5.08 23.37
C GLN A 229 -0.96 4.69 21.89
N ASN A 230 -0.16 5.32 21.02
CA ASN A 230 -0.11 5.00 19.59
C ASN A 230 0.35 3.56 19.34
N MET A 231 1.32 3.06 20.13
CA MET A 231 1.69 1.64 20.08
C MET A 231 0.58 0.75 20.65
N TYR A 232 0.02 1.07 21.83
CA TYR A 232 -1.02 0.26 22.47
C TYR A 232 -2.29 0.11 21.60
N SER A 233 -2.76 1.17 20.93
CA SER A 233 -3.92 1.06 20.04
C SER A 233 -3.65 0.08 18.88
N ASN A 234 -2.49 0.17 18.21
CA ASN A 234 -2.12 -0.78 17.15
C ASN A 234 -1.98 -2.21 17.69
N GLU A 235 -1.27 -2.39 18.82
CA GLU A 235 -1.17 -3.70 19.49
C GLU A 235 -2.53 -4.29 19.84
N MET A 236 -3.49 -3.49 20.31
CA MET A 236 -4.85 -3.93 20.61
C MET A 236 -5.59 -4.40 19.36
N ALA A 237 -5.54 -3.64 18.27
CA ALA A 237 -6.18 -4.00 17.01
C ALA A 237 -5.57 -5.26 16.37
N LEU A 238 -4.23 -5.34 16.28
CA LEU A 238 -3.55 -6.57 15.81
C LEU A 238 -3.86 -7.76 16.72
N ARG A 239 -3.90 -7.58 18.05
CA ARG A 239 -4.32 -8.64 19.00
C ARG A 239 -5.80 -9.04 18.83
N ASN A 240 -6.69 -8.13 18.42
CA ASN A 240 -8.09 -8.45 18.11
C ASN A 240 -8.21 -9.24 16.80
N ILE A 241 -7.32 -9.02 15.83
CA ILE A 241 -7.30 -9.73 14.54
C ILE A 241 -6.62 -11.10 14.68
N LEU A 242 -5.43 -11.17 15.28
CA LEU A 242 -4.53 -12.33 15.28
C LEU A 242 -4.47 -13.11 16.61
N GLY A 243 -4.91 -12.49 17.72
CA GLY A 243 -4.75 -13.04 19.08
C GLY A 243 -3.41 -12.69 19.77
N PHE A 244 -2.45 -12.19 19.00
CA PHE A 244 -1.11 -11.76 19.41
C PHE A 244 -0.74 -10.43 18.73
N PHE A 245 0.35 -9.78 19.16
CA PHE A 245 0.81 -8.50 18.61
C PHE A 245 2.34 -8.48 18.42
N PRO A 246 2.89 -7.67 17.51
CA PRO A 246 4.30 -7.76 17.11
C PRO A 246 5.28 -7.21 18.15
N THR A 247 6.51 -7.71 18.06
CA THR A 247 7.70 -7.16 18.73
C THR A 247 8.54 -6.27 17.83
N TYR A 248 8.29 -6.28 16.52
CA TYR A 248 8.93 -5.41 15.53
C TYR A 248 8.06 -4.19 15.23
N MET A 249 8.70 -3.03 15.09
CA MET A 249 8.09 -1.81 14.56
C MET A 249 9.07 -0.99 13.72
N ARG A 250 8.52 -0.16 12.84
CA ARG A 250 9.23 0.92 12.16
C ARG A 250 8.60 2.24 12.59
N PRO A 251 9.37 3.27 12.94
CA PRO A 251 8.81 4.57 13.27
C PRO A 251 8.36 5.30 11.99
N PRO A 252 7.13 5.85 11.95
CA PRO A 252 6.70 6.80 10.92
C PRO A 252 7.76 7.86 10.65
N TYR A 253 7.94 8.19 9.37
CA TYR A 253 8.91 9.20 8.93
C TYR A 253 10.39 8.91 9.26
N SER A 254 10.71 7.66 9.62
CA SER A 254 11.97 7.28 10.26
C SER A 254 12.29 8.08 11.55
N ASP A 255 11.28 8.72 12.15
CA ASP A 255 11.45 9.69 13.23
C ASP A 255 11.27 9.08 14.63
N CYS A 256 12.37 8.61 15.22
CA CYS A 256 12.41 8.16 16.61
C CYS A 256 13.80 8.41 17.22
N THR A 257 13.94 9.54 17.93
CA THR A 257 15.25 10.02 18.45
C THR A 257 15.47 9.78 19.94
N ALA A 258 16.72 9.63 20.36
CA ALA A 258 17.14 9.66 21.76
C ALA A 258 16.78 10.98 22.45
N GLU A 259 16.95 12.13 21.80
CA GLU A 259 16.66 13.46 22.35
C GLU A 259 15.19 13.64 22.71
N SER A 260 14.28 13.08 21.91
CA SER A 260 12.84 13.07 22.23
C SER A 260 12.46 12.02 23.28
N GLY A 261 13.36 11.08 23.60
CA GLY A 261 13.11 9.90 24.41
C GLY A 261 12.39 8.75 23.68
N CYS A 262 12.18 8.84 22.36
CA CYS A 262 11.45 7.82 21.60
C CYS A 262 12.17 6.46 21.62
N GLU A 263 13.50 6.44 21.43
CA GLU A 263 14.31 5.23 21.45
C GLU A 263 14.15 4.44 22.77
N GLN A 264 14.07 5.16 23.90
CA GLN A 264 13.86 4.56 25.23
C GLN A 264 12.42 4.11 25.42
N ASP A 265 11.43 4.86 24.94
CA ASP A 265 10.03 4.42 24.98
C ASP A 265 9.81 3.13 24.19
N MET A 266 10.44 2.97 23.02
CA MET A 266 10.42 1.72 22.26
C MET A 266 11.20 0.61 22.97
N ALA A 267 12.34 0.93 23.59
CA ALA A 267 13.07 -0.02 24.43
C ALA A 267 12.22 -0.53 25.61
N ASP A 268 11.46 0.34 26.28
CA ASP A 268 10.59 -0.01 27.43
C ASP A 268 9.37 -0.85 27.01
N LEU A 269 8.78 -0.52 25.87
CA LEU A 269 7.71 -1.31 25.25
C LEU A 269 8.19 -2.67 24.71
N GLY A 270 9.51 -2.87 24.63
CA GLY A 270 10.14 -4.07 24.09
C GLY A 270 9.98 -4.16 22.57
N TYR A 271 10.15 -3.06 21.83
CA TYR A 271 10.12 -3.05 20.38
C TYR A 271 11.53 -3.13 19.77
N HIS A 272 11.72 -4.01 18.78
CA HIS A 272 12.79 -3.89 17.80
C HIS A 272 12.42 -2.72 16.87
N VAL A 273 13.33 -1.76 16.70
CA VAL A 273 13.13 -0.56 15.88
C VAL A 273 13.85 -0.77 14.54
N THR A 274 13.10 -0.87 13.45
CA THR A 274 13.61 -1.26 12.13
C THR A 274 13.50 -0.12 11.13
N TYR A 275 14.64 0.22 10.53
CA TYR A 275 14.82 1.13 9.42
C TYR A 275 15.07 0.33 8.13
N PHE A 276 15.95 0.80 7.25
CA PHE A 276 16.29 0.24 5.94
C PHE A 276 17.64 0.79 5.48
N ASP A 277 18.31 0.08 4.57
CA ASP A 277 19.54 0.50 3.89
C ASP A 277 19.35 0.70 2.38
N VAL A 278 18.31 0.10 1.80
CA VAL A 278 17.87 0.31 0.41
C VAL A 278 16.52 1.01 0.39
N ASP A 279 16.52 2.24 -0.11
CA ASP A 279 15.32 3.02 -0.38
C ASP A 279 15.05 3.05 -1.89
N ALA A 280 13.81 2.75 -2.27
CA ALA A 280 13.36 2.87 -3.66
C ALA A 280 12.84 4.28 -3.99
N ASP A 281 12.52 5.13 -3.00
CA ASP A 281 11.83 6.42 -3.19
C ASP A 281 10.48 6.21 -3.91
N ASP A 282 9.74 5.17 -3.54
CA ASP A 282 8.59 4.68 -4.32
C ASP A 282 7.37 5.59 -4.24
N TYR A 283 7.16 6.23 -3.08
CA TYR A 283 6.11 7.22 -2.82
C TYR A 283 6.18 8.44 -3.76
N ASP A 284 7.37 9.03 -3.93
CA ASP A 284 7.61 10.18 -4.83
C ASP A 284 7.56 9.79 -6.32
N ASN A 285 7.54 8.48 -6.61
CA ASN A 285 7.58 7.93 -7.96
C ASN A 285 6.35 7.06 -8.31
N ASP A 286 5.25 7.13 -7.56
CA ASP A 286 3.96 6.43 -7.80
C ASP A 286 3.18 6.99 -9.02
N SER A 287 3.81 7.00 -10.19
CA SER A 287 3.14 7.21 -11.48
C SER A 287 3.77 6.36 -12.59
N PRO A 288 3.00 5.96 -13.62
CA PRO A 288 3.54 5.17 -14.74
C PRO A 288 4.71 5.81 -15.49
N THR A 289 4.91 7.13 -15.33
CA THR A 289 6.02 7.90 -15.91
C THR A 289 7.24 8.04 -14.98
N LEU A 290 7.07 7.92 -13.66
CA LEU A 290 8.14 8.12 -12.68
C LEU A 290 8.67 6.80 -12.09
N ILE A 291 7.87 5.74 -12.06
CA ILE A 291 8.22 4.44 -11.45
C ILE A 291 9.55 3.82 -11.92
N GLN A 292 10.03 4.18 -13.11
CA GLN A 292 11.35 3.75 -13.57
C GLN A 292 12.49 4.33 -12.73
N ASN A 293 12.32 5.52 -12.11
CA ASN A 293 13.26 6.07 -11.15
C ASN A 293 13.38 5.15 -9.94
N ALA A 294 12.27 4.74 -9.32
CA ALA A 294 12.29 3.86 -8.15
C ALA A 294 12.89 2.48 -8.46
N LYS A 295 12.66 1.96 -9.67
CA LYS A 295 13.36 0.78 -10.19
C LYS A 295 14.87 1.01 -10.26
N ASN A 296 15.31 2.15 -10.79
CA ASN A 296 16.74 2.50 -10.88
C ASN A 296 17.37 2.71 -9.49
N ASN A 297 16.64 3.30 -8.53
CA ASN A 297 17.07 3.52 -7.16
C ASN A 297 17.30 2.18 -6.44
N PHE A 298 16.33 1.27 -6.53
CA PHE A 298 16.47 -0.10 -6.04
C PHE A 298 17.66 -0.82 -6.68
N ASP A 299 17.80 -0.76 -8.01
CA ASP A 299 18.91 -1.37 -8.75
C ASP A 299 20.28 -0.79 -8.38
N ALA A 300 20.32 0.49 -7.97
CA ALA A 300 21.50 1.20 -7.49
C ALA A 300 21.84 0.86 -6.03
N GLY A 301 20.84 0.69 -5.16
CA GLY A 301 21.04 0.30 -3.76
C GLY A 301 21.68 -1.07 -3.63
N ILE A 302 21.29 -2.03 -4.48
CA ILE A 302 21.86 -3.39 -4.51
C ILE A 302 23.02 -3.55 -5.53
N ALA A 303 23.56 -2.44 -6.06
CA ALA A 303 24.50 -2.47 -7.17
C ALA A 303 25.87 -3.06 -6.80
N GLY A 304 26.17 -4.23 -7.38
CA GLY A 304 27.47 -4.88 -7.24
C GLY A 304 27.61 -5.79 -6.02
N GLY A 305 26.57 -5.93 -5.20
CA GLY A 305 26.59 -6.82 -4.04
C GLY A 305 26.67 -8.30 -4.40
N ASN A 306 27.25 -9.07 -3.50
CA ASN A 306 27.51 -10.51 -3.58
C ASN A 306 26.66 -11.30 -2.56
N PRO A 307 25.72 -12.18 -2.98
CA PRO A 307 24.86 -12.93 -2.06
C PRO A 307 25.59 -14.00 -1.22
N ALA A 308 26.92 -14.12 -1.34
CA ALA A 308 27.73 -14.94 -0.44
C ALA A 308 28.31 -14.15 0.76
N THR A 309 28.19 -12.82 0.79
CA THR A 309 28.75 -11.95 1.84
C THR A 309 27.81 -10.83 2.28
N ASP A 310 26.90 -10.40 1.41
CA ASP A 310 26.14 -9.16 1.56
C ASP A 310 24.64 -9.47 1.72
N ASP A 311 23.88 -8.53 2.29
CA ASP A 311 22.44 -8.58 2.50
C ASP A 311 21.83 -7.17 2.44
N TYR A 312 20.50 -7.05 2.43
CA TYR A 312 19.79 -5.77 2.23
C TYR A 312 18.41 -5.71 2.91
N LEU A 313 18.04 -4.56 3.46
CA LEU A 313 16.74 -4.28 4.08
C LEU A 313 16.06 -3.15 3.31
N VAL A 314 15.04 -3.51 2.52
CA VAL A 314 14.42 -2.64 1.52
C VAL A 314 13.10 -2.06 2.02
N ILE A 315 12.90 -0.75 1.89
CA ILE A 315 11.60 -0.10 2.08
C ILE A 315 10.82 0.08 0.77
N GLY A 316 9.50 0.00 0.89
CA GLY A 316 8.49 0.51 -0.02
C GLY A 316 7.15 0.58 0.71
N HIS A 317 6.08 1.00 0.03
CA HIS A 317 4.76 1.17 0.66
C HIS A 317 3.69 0.49 -0.19
N ASP A 318 3.00 -0.53 0.34
CA ASP A 318 2.02 -1.31 -0.43
C ASP A 318 0.70 -0.57 -0.66
N ILE A 319 0.57 0.64 -0.11
CA ILE A 319 -0.51 1.59 -0.42
C ILE A 319 -0.38 2.20 -1.82
N HIS A 320 0.80 2.16 -2.44
CA HIS A 320 1.08 2.78 -3.73
C HIS A 320 0.77 1.87 -4.93
N ASN A 321 0.17 2.46 -5.96
CA ASN A 321 -0.38 1.74 -7.10
C ASN A 321 0.73 1.11 -7.94
N GLN A 322 1.76 1.89 -8.27
CA GLN A 322 2.94 1.41 -8.99
C GLN A 322 3.82 0.52 -8.11
N THR A 323 3.87 0.73 -6.79
CA THR A 323 4.63 -0.17 -5.90
C THR A 323 4.06 -1.58 -5.96
N ALA A 324 2.75 -1.73 -5.83
CA ALA A 324 2.08 -3.01 -5.93
C ALA A 324 2.15 -3.61 -7.35
N ASN A 325 1.68 -2.87 -8.37
CA ASN A 325 1.44 -3.41 -9.71
C ASN A 325 2.68 -3.39 -10.63
N ASN A 326 3.83 -2.85 -10.20
CA ASN A 326 4.97 -2.59 -11.09
C ASN A 326 6.36 -2.74 -10.44
N LEU A 327 6.58 -2.18 -9.25
CA LEU A 327 7.88 -2.26 -8.55
C LEU A 327 8.08 -3.62 -7.87
N THR A 328 7.08 -4.12 -7.15
CA THR A 328 7.15 -5.38 -6.38
C THR A 328 7.62 -6.57 -7.24
N ALA A 329 6.98 -6.79 -8.39
CA ALA A 329 7.38 -7.86 -9.31
C ALA A 329 8.81 -7.65 -9.87
N TYR A 330 9.22 -6.40 -10.09
CA TYR A 330 10.56 -6.07 -10.58
C TYR A 330 11.64 -6.31 -9.52
N MET A 331 11.43 -5.88 -8.28
CA MET A 331 12.34 -6.16 -7.16
C MET A 331 12.53 -7.67 -6.98
N LEU A 332 11.44 -8.44 -6.96
CA LEU A 332 11.49 -9.89 -6.79
C LEU A 332 12.21 -10.61 -7.94
N GLN A 333 11.95 -10.23 -9.20
CA GLN A 333 12.71 -10.74 -10.35
C GLN A 333 14.20 -10.46 -10.21
N ARG A 334 14.56 -9.25 -9.78
CA ARG A 334 15.96 -8.79 -9.69
C ARG A 334 16.71 -9.47 -8.55
N VAL A 335 16.09 -9.61 -7.39
CA VAL A 335 16.55 -10.36 -6.21
C VAL A 335 16.92 -11.79 -6.57
N LEU A 336 15.98 -12.50 -7.19
CA LEU A 336 16.17 -13.92 -7.55
C LEU A 336 17.20 -14.08 -8.68
N ALA A 337 17.24 -13.15 -9.64
CA ALA A 337 18.25 -13.16 -10.70
C ALA A 337 19.68 -12.85 -10.20
N LEU A 338 19.82 -12.16 -9.06
CA LEU A 338 21.09 -11.94 -8.37
C LEU A 338 21.46 -13.06 -7.38
N GLY A 339 20.53 -13.96 -7.05
CA GLY A 339 20.76 -15.10 -6.16
C GLY A 339 20.47 -14.85 -4.67
N TYR A 340 19.83 -13.74 -4.32
CA TYR A 340 19.40 -13.45 -2.94
C TYR A 340 18.07 -14.16 -2.62
N LYS A 341 17.88 -14.54 -1.35
CA LYS A 341 16.62 -15.09 -0.84
C LYS A 341 15.73 -13.94 -0.31
N PRO A 342 14.54 -13.67 -0.87
CA PRO A 342 13.58 -12.72 -0.30
C PRO A 342 12.92 -13.30 0.97
N VAL A 343 13.02 -12.59 2.09
CA VAL A 343 12.68 -13.07 3.44
C VAL A 343 11.90 -12.05 4.27
N THR A 344 11.45 -12.48 5.45
CA THR A 344 11.02 -11.60 6.54
C THR A 344 12.21 -10.89 7.22
N VAL A 345 11.96 -9.78 7.92
CA VAL A 345 12.97 -9.04 8.71
C VAL A 345 13.50 -9.91 9.86
N GLY A 346 12.65 -10.71 10.49
CA GLY A 346 13.06 -11.67 11.51
C GLY A 346 14.05 -12.72 10.98
N GLU A 347 13.76 -13.31 9.80
CA GLU A 347 14.70 -14.23 9.13
C GLU A 347 16.03 -13.56 8.75
N CYS A 348 16.01 -12.32 8.22
CA CYS A 348 17.24 -11.64 7.79
C CYS A 348 18.13 -11.22 8.97
N LEU A 349 17.55 -11.08 10.17
CA LEU A 349 18.24 -10.83 11.43
C LEU A 349 18.55 -12.12 12.22
N GLY A 350 18.22 -13.30 11.67
CA GLY A 350 18.45 -14.59 12.31
C GLY A 350 17.60 -14.85 13.57
N ASP A 351 16.52 -14.08 13.76
CA ASP A 351 15.65 -14.18 14.93
C ASP A 351 14.53 -15.21 14.71
N PRO A 352 14.32 -16.19 15.62
CA PRO A 352 13.23 -17.17 15.48
C PRO A 352 11.83 -16.55 15.55
N GLU A 353 10.88 -17.06 14.77
CA GLU A 353 9.47 -16.60 14.71
C GLU A 353 8.81 -16.40 16.09
N ALA A 354 9.18 -17.24 17.06
CA ALA A 354 8.70 -17.18 18.44
C ALA A 354 9.00 -15.86 19.19
N ASN A 355 9.96 -15.09 18.71
CA ASN A 355 10.35 -13.79 19.25
C ASN A 355 9.69 -12.61 18.52
N TRP A 356 9.15 -12.80 17.31
CA TRP A 356 8.55 -11.73 16.49
C TRP A 356 7.20 -11.23 17.04
N TYR A 357 6.59 -12.00 17.95
CA TYR A 357 5.25 -11.75 18.49
C TYR A 357 5.19 -11.94 20.02
N ARG A 358 4.30 -11.19 20.66
CA ARG A 358 3.91 -11.36 22.07
C ARG A 358 2.47 -11.87 22.15
N SER A 359 2.26 -12.87 23.00
CA SER A 359 0.91 -13.33 23.33
C SER A 359 0.14 -12.28 24.13
N SER A 360 -1.19 -12.38 24.14
CA SER A 360 -2.08 -11.59 25.02
C SER A 360 -1.77 -11.73 26.52
N SER A 361 -1.02 -12.76 26.92
CA SER A 361 -0.56 -12.99 28.29
C SER A 361 0.84 -12.43 28.60
N GLY A 362 1.55 -11.88 27.61
CA GLY A 362 2.92 -11.37 27.74
C GLY A 362 4.01 -12.45 27.76
N ASN A 363 3.61 -13.73 27.68
CA ASN A 363 4.53 -14.84 27.43
C ASN A 363 4.97 -14.89 25.97
N VAL A 364 6.12 -15.54 25.74
CA VAL A 364 6.68 -15.89 24.42
C VAL A 364 5.60 -16.43 23.50
N PHE A 365 5.53 -15.96 22.26
CA PHE A 365 4.68 -16.58 21.26
C PHE A 365 5.28 -17.94 20.88
N THR A 366 4.68 -19.04 21.33
CA THR A 366 5.05 -20.34 20.75
C THR A 366 4.19 -20.56 19.51
N SER A 367 4.75 -20.94 18.36
CA SER A 367 3.93 -21.30 17.19
C SER A 367 3.02 -22.51 17.51
N SER A 368 3.40 -23.33 18.51
CA SER A 368 2.56 -24.37 19.14
C SER A 368 1.34 -23.85 19.93
N THR A 369 1.24 -22.56 20.22
CA THR A 369 0.00 -21.92 20.74
C THR A 369 -0.86 -21.30 19.65
N SER A 370 -0.35 -21.18 18.41
CA SER A 370 -1.18 -21.02 17.20
C SER A 370 -1.65 -22.35 16.61
N ALA A 371 -1.28 -23.49 17.23
CA ALA A 371 -2.14 -24.65 17.22
C ALA A 371 -3.41 -24.34 18.03
N VAL A 372 -4.37 -23.65 17.37
CA VAL A 372 -5.79 -23.77 17.70
C VAL A 372 -6.04 -25.25 17.97
N THR A 373 -6.60 -25.57 19.14
CA THR A 373 -6.64 -26.95 19.63
C THR A 373 -7.18 -27.89 18.56
N SER A 374 -6.27 -28.68 17.97
CA SER A 374 -6.57 -29.99 17.40
C SER A 374 -6.97 -30.93 18.53
N ALA A 375 -8.04 -30.56 19.24
CA ALA A 375 -8.89 -31.51 19.89
C ALA A 375 -9.19 -32.57 18.84
N THR A 376 -8.99 -33.84 19.19
CA THR A 376 -9.55 -34.94 18.42
C THR A 376 -11.06 -34.92 18.64
N SER A 377 -11.74 -33.94 18.04
CA SER A 377 -13.17 -33.96 17.82
C SER A 377 -13.44 -35.14 16.90
N THR A 378 -13.67 -36.30 17.52
CA THR A 378 -14.37 -37.43 16.92
C THR A 378 -15.55 -36.85 16.16
N SER A 379 -15.50 -36.93 14.83
CA SER A 379 -16.33 -36.06 13.98
C SER A 379 -17.81 -36.26 14.30
N ALA A 380 -18.39 -35.30 15.01
CA ALA A 380 -19.82 -35.20 15.20
C ALA A 380 -20.38 -34.69 13.88
N THR A 381 -20.63 -35.63 12.96
CA THR A 381 -21.01 -35.33 11.57
C THR A 381 -22.26 -34.48 11.56
N ILE A 382 -22.11 -33.17 11.35
CA ILE A 382 -23.24 -32.25 11.19
C ILE A 382 -23.93 -32.67 9.90
N ALA A 383 -25.09 -33.32 10.05
CA ALA A 383 -25.92 -33.68 8.91
C ALA A 383 -26.37 -32.37 8.21
N PRO A 384 -26.25 -32.29 6.87
CA PRO A 384 -26.59 -31.07 6.13
C PRO A 384 -28.08 -30.74 6.31
N THR A 385 -28.37 -29.52 6.76
CA THR A 385 -29.72 -29.14 7.24
C THR A 385 -30.59 -28.40 6.23
N ALA A 386 -30.01 -27.84 5.17
CA ALA A 386 -30.75 -27.12 4.12
C ALA A 386 -29.96 -27.04 2.80
N THR A 387 -30.68 -26.89 1.68
CA THR A 387 -30.08 -26.52 0.39
C THR A 387 -29.64 -25.06 0.39
N SER A 388 -28.48 -24.77 -0.20
CA SER A 388 -27.88 -23.43 -0.28
C SER A 388 -28.71 -22.49 -1.14
N ASN A 389 -28.92 -21.28 -0.62
CA ASN A 389 -29.61 -20.16 -1.28
C ASN A 389 -28.72 -18.91 -1.44
N ASN A 390 -27.42 -19.02 -1.11
CA ASN A 390 -26.45 -17.94 -1.19
C ASN A 390 -25.13 -18.37 -1.86
N GLY A 391 -25.09 -19.57 -2.44
CA GLY A 391 -23.92 -20.17 -3.06
C GLY A 391 -22.94 -20.83 -2.10
N GLN A 392 -23.10 -20.74 -0.77
CA GLN A 392 -22.15 -21.31 0.19
C GLN A 392 -22.56 -22.71 0.66
N CYS A 393 -21.59 -23.55 1.02
CA CYS A 393 -21.78 -24.93 1.45
C CYS A 393 -20.65 -25.45 2.34
N GLY A 394 -20.83 -26.64 2.92
CA GLY A 394 -19.80 -27.33 3.68
C GLY A 394 -20.02 -27.32 5.19
N GLY A 395 -19.14 -28.00 5.93
CA GLY A 395 -19.28 -28.20 7.38
C GLY A 395 -19.23 -26.91 8.21
N GLY A 396 -18.68 -25.82 7.66
CA GLY A 396 -18.67 -24.50 8.31
C GLY A 396 -19.98 -23.71 8.18
N THR A 397 -20.89 -24.12 7.30
CA THR A 397 -22.18 -23.42 7.05
C THR A 397 -23.41 -24.31 7.23
N GLY A 398 -23.26 -25.64 7.14
CA GLY A 398 -24.35 -26.61 7.25
C GLY A 398 -25.24 -26.73 6.01
N PHE A 399 -24.96 -25.96 4.95
CA PHE A 399 -25.71 -26.00 3.70
C PHE A 399 -25.14 -27.06 2.72
N MET A 400 -26.05 -27.73 2.02
CA MET A 400 -25.74 -28.59 0.86
C MET A 400 -26.04 -27.89 -0.46
N CYS A 401 -25.35 -28.29 -1.52
CA CYS A 401 -25.57 -27.79 -2.87
C CYS A 401 -26.65 -28.54 -3.65
N SER A 402 -27.07 -29.73 -3.18
CA SER A 402 -28.04 -30.54 -3.91
C SER A 402 -29.39 -29.83 -4.06
N GLY A 403 -29.81 -29.60 -5.30
CA GLY A 403 -30.99 -28.80 -5.66
C GLY A 403 -30.81 -27.27 -5.58
N SER A 404 -29.58 -26.77 -5.45
CA SER A 404 -29.27 -25.33 -5.41
C SER A 404 -29.16 -24.75 -6.83
N GLU A 405 -29.60 -23.50 -7.02
CA GLU A 405 -29.55 -22.81 -8.32
C GLU A 405 -28.13 -22.57 -8.85
N PHE A 406 -27.13 -22.58 -7.97
CA PHE A 406 -25.71 -22.44 -8.32
C PHE A 406 -25.11 -23.75 -8.88
N GLY A 407 -25.72 -24.91 -8.59
CA GLY A 407 -25.28 -26.24 -9.03
C GLY A 407 -25.02 -27.21 -7.88
N ASP A 408 -25.10 -28.51 -8.15
CA ASP A 408 -25.16 -29.59 -7.14
C ASP A 408 -23.83 -29.91 -6.42
N CYS A 409 -22.69 -29.38 -6.87
CA CYS A 409 -21.36 -29.75 -6.37
C CYS A 409 -20.81 -28.72 -5.37
N CYS A 410 -20.28 -29.18 -4.22
CA CYS A 410 -19.69 -28.31 -3.19
C CYS A 410 -18.17 -28.33 -3.27
N SER A 411 -17.55 -27.21 -3.66
CA SER A 411 -16.09 -27.10 -3.82
C SER A 411 -15.33 -27.14 -2.49
N GLN A 412 -14.01 -27.37 -2.57
CA GLN A 412 -13.12 -27.29 -1.40
C GLN A 412 -13.16 -25.91 -0.72
N ALA A 413 -13.45 -24.85 -1.48
CA ALA A 413 -13.56 -23.49 -0.99
C ALA A 413 -14.92 -23.18 -0.32
N GLY A 414 -15.84 -24.14 -0.23
CA GLY A 414 -17.15 -23.98 0.41
C GLY A 414 -18.19 -23.29 -0.47
N TRP A 415 -18.11 -23.46 -1.79
CA TRP A 415 -19.06 -22.87 -2.75
C TRP A 415 -19.76 -23.92 -3.62
N CYS A 416 -21.04 -23.71 -3.88
CA CYS A 416 -21.86 -24.49 -4.80
C CYS A 416 -21.60 -24.11 -6.26
N GLY A 417 -21.57 -25.11 -7.13
CA GLY A 417 -21.32 -24.91 -8.54
C GLY A 417 -21.48 -26.18 -9.36
N SER A 418 -21.07 -26.09 -10.63
CA SER A 418 -21.08 -27.21 -11.60
C SER A 418 -19.75 -27.28 -12.35
N GLY A 419 -19.39 -28.48 -12.83
CA GLY A 419 -18.14 -28.71 -13.56
C GLY A 419 -16.92 -28.93 -12.65
N THR A 420 -15.75 -29.13 -13.27
CA THR A 420 -14.56 -29.67 -12.62
C THR A 420 -14.00 -28.86 -11.45
N LEU A 421 -14.18 -27.53 -11.44
CA LEU A 421 -13.76 -26.66 -10.34
C LEU A 421 -14.59 -26.84 -9.05
N TYR A 422 -15.78 -27.44 -9.16
CA TYR A 422 -16.70 -27.64 -8.03
C TYR A 422 -16.93 -29.12 -7.72
N CYS A 423 -17.02 -29.97 -8.75
CA CYS A 423 -17.26 -31.40 -8.64
C CYS A 423 -15.96 -32.24 -8.60
N GLY A 424 -14.79 -31.62 -8.80
CA GLY A 424 -13.50 -32.29 -8.97
C GLY A 424 -12.76 -32.58 -7.67
N GLU A 425 -11.44 -32.41 -7.70
CA GLU A 425 -10.57 -32.62 -6.54
C GLU A 425 -10.92 -31.65 -5.39
N GLY A 426 -10.90 -32.15 -4.15
CA GLY A 426 -11.30 -31.39 -2.97
C GLY A 426 -12.81 -31.17 -2.77
N CYS A 427 -13.67 -31.67 -3.67
CA CYS A 427 -15.13 -31.58 -3.54
C CYS A 427 -15.66 -32.23 -2.25
N GLN A 428 -16.55 -31.53 -1.54
CA GLN A 428 -17.08 -31.93 -0.24
C GLN A 428 -18.31 -32.85 -0.37
N ALA A 429 -18.08 -34.15 -0.51
CA ALA A 429 -19.12 -35.16 -0.79
C ALA A 429 -20.26 -35.29 0.26
N ALA A 430 -20.11 -34.72 1.45
CA ALA A 430 -21.16 -34.64 2.46
C ALA A 430 -22.13 -33.46 2.24
N PHE A 431 -21.77 -32.50 1.36
CA PHE A 431 -22.47 -31.24 1.12
C PHE A 431 -22.72 -30.97 -0.37
N GLY A 432 -22.35 -31.88 -1.27
CA GLY A 432 -22.63 -31.79 -2.70
C GLY A 432 -22.24 -33.06 -3.45
N GLN A 433 -22.62 -33.14 -4.72
CA GLN A 433 -22.27 -34.26 -5.59
C GLN A 433 -20.81 -34.10 -6.08
N CYS A 434 -20.02 -35.18 -6.02
CA CYS A 434 -18.60 -35.14 -6.36
C CYS A 434 -18.22 -36.25 -7.35
N GLY A 435 -17.31 -35.93 -8.26
CA GLY A 435 -16.83 -36.82 -9.32
C GLY A 435 -16.89 -36.17 -10.71
N ILE A 436 -16.04 -36.65 -11.60
CA ILE A 436 -15.94 -36.15 -13.00
C ILE A 436 -17.08 -36.67 -13.90
N ASN A 437 -17.93 -37.56 -13.38
CA ASN A 437 -19.03 -38.23 -14.09
C ASN A 437 -20.40 -37.97 -13.44
N VAL A 438 -20.57 -36.86 -12.71
CA VAL A 438 -21.89 -36.43 -12.22
C VAL A 438 -22.82 -36.22 -13.43
N PRO A 439 -24.01 -36.86 -13.49
CA PRO A 439 -24.92 -36.71 -14.63
C PRO A 439 -25.34 -35.24 -14.80
N GLN A 440 -25.12 -34.69 -15.99
CA GLN A 440 -25.53 -33.33 -16.33
C GLN A 440 -27.06 -33.25 -16.40
N SER A 441 -27.69 -32.88 -15.27
CA SER A 441 -29.15 -32.91 -15.10
C SER A 441 -29.85 -31.89 -16.00
N SER A 442 -30.51 -32.38 -17.05
CA SER A 442 -31.14 -31.58 -18.10
C SER A 442 -32.59 -31.20 -17.74
N SER A 443 -32.77 -30.30 -16.76
CA SER A 443 -34.08 -29.71 -16.46
C SER A 443 -34.48 -28.68 -17.53
N THR A 444 -35.38 -29.05 -18.44
CA THR A 444 -35.79 -28.20 -19.56
C THR A 444 -36.81 -27.12 -19.17
N THR A 445 -36.38 -25.86 -19.31
CA THR A 445 -37.18 -24.69 -19.74
C THR A 445 -38.52 -24.37 -19.05
N SER A 446 -38.58 -23.16 -18.46
CA SER A 446 -39.57 -22.17 -18.90
C SER A 446 -38.86 -20.85 -19.22
N THR A 447 -39.29 -20.16 -20.27
CA THR A 447 -38.46 -19.13 -20.94
C THR A 447 -38.85 -17.71 -20.54
N ALA A 448 -37.88 -16.94 -20.03
CA ALA A 448 -37.84 -15.49 -20.14
C ALA A 448 -36.46 -15.11 -20.72
N PRO A 449 -36.35 -14.19 -21.70
CA PRO A 449 -35.05 -13.81 -22.26
C PRO A 449 -34.21 -13.05 -21.21
N PRO A 450 -32.90 -13.31 -21.08
CA PRO A 450 -32.01 -12.40 -20.37
C PRO A 450 -31.98 -11.08 -21.14
N THR A 451 -32.55 -10.02 -20.55
CA THR A 451 -32.48 -8.67 -21.11
C THR A 451 -31.02 -8.24 -21.19
N GLN A 452 -30.56 -7.80 -22.36
CA GLN A 452 -29.18 -7.30 -22.48
C GLN A 452 -28.94 -6.13 -21.51
N PRO A 453 -27.75 -6.02 -20.90
CA PRO A 453 -27.39 -4.93 -20.01
C PRO A 453 -27.39 -3.59 -20.77
N THR A 454 -28.38 -2.75 -20.51
CA THR A 454 -28.56 -1.45 -21.19
C THR A 454 -27.76 -0.30 -20.58
N LYS A 455 -27.07 -0.53 -19.46
CA LYS A 455 -26.22 0.47 -18.79
C LYS A 455 -24.78 0.34 -19.26
N VAL A 456 -24.32 1.37 -19.96
CA VAL A 456 -22.91 1.51 -20.37
C VAL A 456 -22.07 1.81 -19.12
N SER A 457 -20.93 1.12 -18.99
CA SER A 457 -19.99 1.27 -17.88
C SER A 457 -19.42 2.69 -17.81
N THR A 458 -19.45 3.29 -16.61
CA THR A 458 -18.90 4.62 -16.29
C THR A 458 -17.71 4.57 -15.34
N ASP A 459 -17.39 3.39 -14.79
CA ASP A 459 -16.33 3.11 -13.80
C ASP A 459 -15.33 2.04 -14.28
N ALA A 460 -15.41 1.70 -15.58
CA ALA A 460 -14.70 0.60 -16.25
C ALA A 460 -15.08 -0.83 -15.81
N THR A 461 -16.06 -1.04 -14.93
CA THR A 461 -16.52 -2.39 -14.55
C THR A 461 -17.53 -2.97 -15.55
N CYS A 462 -17.59 -4.30 -15.67
CA CYS A 462 -18.53 -5.02 -16.54
C CYS A 462 -18.72 -6.49 -16.10
N GLY A 463 -19.71 -7.15 -16.68
CA GLY A 463 -19.99 -8.57 -16.41
C GLY A 463 -21.23 -8.80 -15.55
N GLY A 464 -21.53 -10.07 -15.27
CA GLY A 464 -22.74 -10.48 -14.55
C GLY A 464 -22.85 -9.97 -13.11
N THR A 465 -21.73 -9.61 -12.48
CA THR A 465 -21.66 -9.08 -11.12
C THR A 465 -21.93 -7.57 -11.02
N SER A 466 -21.64 -6.79 -12.06
CA SER A 466 -21.97 -5.35 -12.10
C SER A 466 -23.23 -5.03 -12.91
N GLY A 467 -23.61 -5.91 -13.85
CA GLY A 467 -24.73 -5.68 -14.76
C GLY A 467 -24.47 -4.60 -15.82
N MET A 468 -23.21 -4.19 -15.99
CA MET A 468 -22.78 -3.11 -16.90
C MET A 468 -22.20 -3.67 -18.20
N THR A 469 -22.45 -2.99 -19.32
CA THR A 469 -21.82 -3.28 -20.62
C THR A 469 -20.70 -2.31 -20.94
N CYS A 470 -19.64 -2.81 -21.57
CA CYS A 470 -18.57 -1.99 -22.12
C CYS A 470 -18.93 -1.35 -23.46
N GLN A 471 -19.97 -1.84 -24.15
CA GLN A 471 -20.33 -1.37 -25.48
C GLN A 471 -20.75 0.10 -25.47
N GLY A 472 -19.92 0.97 -26.05
CA GLY A 472 -20.06 2.44 -26.03
C GLY A 472 -19.36 3.14 -24.85
N SER A 473 -18.61 2.42 -24.01
CA SER A 473 -17.88 3.00 -22.86
C SER A 473 -16.57 3.67 -23.30
N VAL A 474 -16.17 4.73 -22.58
CA VAL A 474 -14.95 5.50 -22.84
C VAL A 474 -13.66 4.71 -22.60
N PHE A 475 -13.72 3.63 -21.80
CA PHE A 475 -12.58 2.75 -21.53
C PHE A 475 -12.35 1.73 -22.66
N GLY A 476 -13.39 1.42 -23.43
CA GLY A 476 -13.36 0.49 -24.55
C GLY A 476 -14.57 -0.43 -24.60
N ASN A 477 -14.76 -1.11 -25.73
CA ASN A 477 -15.97 -1.91 -26.00
C ASN A 477 -15.91 -3.35 -25.48
N CYS A 478 -14.73 -3.86 -25.11
CA CYS A 478 -14.51 -5.26 -24.76
C CYS A 478 -14.56 -5.46 -23.25
N CYS A 479 -15.28 -6.49 -22.78
CA CYS A 479 -15.35 -6.85 -21.36
C CYS A 479 -14.42 -8.04 -21.08
N SER A 480 -13.36 -7.83 -20.29
CA SER A 480 -12.37 -8.86 -19.97
C SER A 480 -12.96 -9.99 -19.11
N PRO A 481 -12.32 -11.19 -19.06
CA PRO A 481 -12.70 -12.24 -18.11
C PRO A 481 -12.62 -11.79 -16.63
N ALA A 482 -11.85 -10.74 -16.33
CA ALA A 482 -11.73 -10.14 -15.00
C ALA A 482 -12.79 -9.07 -14.68
N GLY A 483 -13.75 -8.81 -15.58
CA GLY A 483 -14.85 -7.86 -15.35
C GLY A 483 -14.50 -6.39 -15.60
N TRP A 484 -13.54 -6.11 -16.48
CA TRP A 484 -13.10 -4.74 -16.82
C TRP A 484 -13.29 -4.38 -18.29
N CYS A 485 -13.57 -3.12 -18.59
CA CYS A 485 -13.72 -2.59 -19.94
C CYS A 485 -12.40 -2.12 -20.55
N GLY A 486 -12.15 -2.48 -21.80
CA GLY A 486 -10.97 -2.07 -22.54
C GLY A 486 -11.07 -2.28 -24.06
N SER A 487 -9.97 -2.00 -24.76
CA SER A 487 -9.88 -2.06 -26.25
C SER A 487 -8.68 -2.86 -26.77
N THR A 488 -7.91 -3.53 -25.91
CA THR A 488 -6.70 -4.28 -26.29
C THR A 488 -6.94 -5.79 -26.20
N ALA A 489 -6.01 -6.61 -26.70
CA ALA A 489 -6.14 -8.07 -26.69
C ALA A 489 -6.39 -8.68 -25.30
N ALA A 490 -5.90 -8.05 -24.23
CA ALA A 490 -6.16 -8.47 -22.84
C ALA A 490 -7.64 -8.31 -22.39
N TYR A 491 -8.44 -7.57 -23.15
CA TYR A 491 -9.86 -7.32 -22.90
C TYR A 491 -10.76 -7.93 -23.97
N CYS A 492 -10.30 -7.95 -25.23
CA CYS A 492 -11.07 -8.41 -26.40
C CYS A 492 -10.81 -9.87 -26.81
N GLY A 493 -9.76 -10.49 -26.26
CA GLY A 493 -9.30 -11.85 -26.60
C GLY A 493 -9.93 -12.96 -25.76
N ASP A 494 -9.15 -13.99 -25.45
CA ASP A 494 -9.63 -15.20 -24.77
C ASP A 494 -10.27 -14.90 -23.41
N GLY A 495 -11.44 -15.49 -23.16
CA GLY A 495 -12.24 -15.25 -21.96
C GLY A 495 -13.08 -13.96 -21.95
N CYS A 496 -13.02 -13.13 -22.99
CA CYS A 496 -13.86 -11.93 -23.10
C CYS A 496 -15.37 -12.26 -22.97
N GLN A 497 -16.07 -11.49 -22.15
CA GLN A 497 -17.48 -11.70 -21.80
C GLN A 497 -18.41 -11.11 -22.85
N SER A 498 -18.76 -11.89 -23.87
CA SER A 498 -19.56 -11.44 -25.03
C SER A 498 -21.00 -10.99 -24.71
N GLY A 499 -21.52 -11.29 -23.52
CA GLY A 499 -22.79 -10.73 -23.02
C GLY A 499 -22.68 -9.28 -22.52
N PHE A 500 -21.47 -8.78 -22.31
CA PHE A 500 -21.16 -7.49 -21.66
C PHE A 500 -20.13 -6.66 -22.45
N GLY A 501 -19.71 -7.10 -23.64
CA GLY A 501 -18.78 -6.37 -24.50
C GLY A 501 -18.56 -7.04 -25.86
N SER A 502 -17.91 -6.32 -26.78
CA SER A 502 -17.57 -6.81 -28.11
C SER A 502 -16.27 -7.60 -28.09
N CYS A 503 -16.35 -8.92 -28.24
CA CYS A 503 -15.21 -9.83 -28.22
C CYS A 503 -14.78 -10.27 -29.63
N GLY A 504 -13.49 -10.49 -29.84
CA GLY A 504 -12.96 -11.14 -31.05
C GLY A 504 -11.99 -10.30 -31.91
N ASP A 505 -12.02 -8.97 -31.84
CA ASP A 505 -11.19 -8.09 -32.68
C ASP A 505 -10.42 -7.04 -31.88
N ALA A 506 -9.13 -7.29 -31.64
CA ALA A 506 -8.22 -6.37 -30.96
C ALA A 506 -7.49 -5.41 -31.93
N GLY A 507 -8.23 -4.66 -32.76
CA GLY A 507 -7.59 -3.60 -33.56
C GLY A 507 -8.39 -3.00 -34.72
N SER A 508 -9.12 -1.91 -34.45
CA SER A 508 -9.27 -0.80 -35.40
C SER A 508 -9.75 0.48 -34.69
N ALA A 509 -8.95 1.54 -34.77
CA ALA A 509 -9.36 2.87 -34.29
C ALA A 509 -10.28 3.53 -35.32
N GLY A 510 -11.50 3.91 -34.90
CA GLY A 510 -12.47 4.60 -35.74
C GLY A 510 -12.83 5.97 -35.16
N ALA A 511 -12.12 7.02 -35.57
CA ALA A 511 -12.54 8.38 -35.27
C ALA A 511 -13.88 8.68 -35.97
N GLY A 512 -14.88 9.17 -35.23
CA GLY A 512 -16.24 9.32 -35.74
C GLY A 512 -16.38 10.40 -36.82
N ALA A 513 -17.25 10.16 -37.81
CA ALA A 513 -17.62 11.14 -38.82
C ALA A 513 -19.11 11.06 -39.18
N VAL A 514 -19.68 12.23 -39.48
CA VAL A 514 -21.09 12.44 -39.83
C VAL A 514 -21.41 11.90 -41.23
N GLN A 515 -22.66 11.50 -41.40
CA GLN A 515 -23.33 11.06 -42.64
C GLN A 515 -23.05 11.98 -43.86
N ALA A 516 -22.42 11.44 -44.92
CA ALA A 516 -22.39 12.07 -46.25
C ALA A 516 -22.28 11.04 -47.40
N THR A 517 -23.06 11.30 -48.45
CA THR A 517 -23.35 10.48 -49.64
C THR A 517 -22.17 10.06 -50.55
N THR A 518 -22.10 8.76 -50.85
CA THR A 518 -21.84 8.14 -52.17
C THR A 518 -21.03 8.88 -53.26
N ASN A 519 -19.89 8.30 -53.69
CA ASN A 519 -19.82 7.64 -55.02
C ASN A 519 -18.51 6.88 -55.31
N THR A 520 -18.62 5.56 -55.49
CA THR A 520 -18.27 4.83 -56.72
C THR A 520 -16.95 5.16 -57.47
N ALA A 521 -15.95 4.29 -57.26
CA ALA A 521 -15.15 3.60 -58.32
C ALA A 521 -13.91 4.31 -58.96
N VAL A 522 -12.86 3.63 -59.50
CA VAL A 522 -12.43 2.21 -59.48
C VAL A 522 -10.96 2.05 -59.98
N LYS A 523 -10.15 1.16 -59.35
CA LYS A 523 -8.92 0.47 -59.87
C LYS A 523 -7.71 1.36 -60.32
N SER A 524 -6.46 0.89 -60.49
CA SER A 524 -5.87 -0.46 -60.34
C SER A 524 -4.33 -0.46 -60.06
N THR A 525 -3.88 -1.41 -59.23
CA THR A 525 -2.64 -2.25 -59.34
C THR A 525 -1.19 -1.70 -59.40
N LEU A 526 -0.33 -2.46 -58.71
CA LEU A 526 1.11 -2.77 -58.95
C LEU A 526 2.17 -1.67 -58.70
N ALA A 527 3.43 -1.97 -58.36
CA ALA A 527 4.03 -2.98 -57.43
C ALA A 527 5.57 -2.87 -57.47
N THR A 528 6.26 -3.10 -56.34
CA THR A 528 7.71 -3.49 -56.21
C THR A 528 8.77 -2.52 -56.79
N SER A 529 10.06 -2.51 -56.41
CA SER A 529 10.80 -2.96 -55.20
C SER A 529 12.25 -2.40 -55.24
N ALA A 530 12.96 -2.43 -54.09
CA ALA A 530 14.42 -2.26 -53.96
C ALA A 530 14.99 -0.82 -54.24
N THR A 531 16.23 -0.45 -53.87
CA THR A 531 17.41 -1.23 -53.44
C THR A 531 18.26 -0.50 -52.36
N SER A 532 19.19 -1.23 -51.72
CA SER A 532 20.19 -0.79 -50.71
C SER A 532 21.36 0.05 -51.30
N LYS A 533 22.40 0.56 -50.59
CA LYS A 533 23.23 -0.02 -49.48
C LYS A 533 24.36 0.94 -49.01
N ALA A 534 24.79 0.85 -47.72
CA ALA A 534 26.17 1.10 -47.17
C ALA A 534 26.91 2.46 -47.44
N ALA A 535 28.04 2.87 -46.81
CA ALA A 535 28.70 2.70 -45.47
C ALA A 535 29.88 3.74 -45.40
N THR A 536 30.59 4.06 -44.31
CA THR A 536 31.75 3.33 -43.68
C THR A 536 32.46 4.24 -42.63
N THR A 537 33.47 3.75 -41.88
CA THR A 537 34.18 4.40 -40.72
C THR A 537 35.74 4.46 -40.94
N THR A 538 36.68 4.96 -40.09
CA THR A 538 36.75 5.49 -38.69
C THR A 538 38.08 6.24 -38.40
N SER A 539 38.10 7.17 -37.40
CA SER A 539 39.18 7.46 -36.39
C SER A 539 40.61 7.98 -36.76
N ALA A 540 41.12 8.99 -36.00
CA ALA A 540 42.53 9.13 -35.50
C ALA A 540 42.79 10.40 -34.60
N ARG A 541 43.90 10.40 -33.82
CA ARG A 541 44.56 11.51 -33.03
C ARG A 541 46.06 11.64 -33.48
N PRO A 542 46.98 12.56 -33.03
CA PRO A 542 47.06 13.31 -31.74
C PRO A 542 47.69 14.75 -31.73
N THR A 543 47.74 15.41 -30.53
CA THR A 543 48.73 16.41 -29.95
C THR A 543 49.41 17.53 -30.80
N GLN A 544 49.65 18.79 -30.36
CA GLN A 544 50.47 19.25 -29.20
C GLN A 544 50.28 20.75 -28.77
N THR A 545 50.69 21.05 -27.52
CA THR A 545 51.27 22.30 -26.90
C THR A 545 51.07 23.75 -27.42
N SER A 546 50.82 24.69 -26.49
CA SER A 546 51.67 25.87 -26.19
C SER A 546 51.20 26.61 -24.92
N ALA A 547 51.96 27.57 -24.36
CA ALA A 547 51.68 28.20 -23.05
C ALA A 547 52.19 29.66 -22.90
N ALA A 548 51.60 30.43 -21.99
CA ALA A 548 52.07 31.75 -21.53
C ALA A 548 51.57 32.09 -20.10
N ALA A 549 52.26 33.00 -19.40
CA ALA A 549 51.94 33.50 -18.05
C ALA A 549 51.39 34.96 -18.12
N LYS A 550 51.19 35.81 -17.08
CA LYS A 550 51.65 35.86 -15.67
C LYS A 550 50.86 36.96 -14.91
N ALA A 551 50.48 36.79 -13.64
CA ALA A 551 50.04 37.89 -12.74
C ALA A 551 50.11 37.49 -11.24
N THR A 552 50.12 38.46 -10.31
CA THR A 552 50.39 38.23 -8.86
C THR A 552 49.61 39.19 -7.96
N ALA A 553 49.00 38.72 -6.85
CA ALA A 553 48.52 39.58 -5.73
C ALA A 553 48.28 38.86 -4.38
N THR A 554 49.17 39.09 -3.40
CA THR A 554 48.97 39.24 -1.92
C THR A 554 47.83 38.58 -1.11
N ASN A 555 48.24 37.82 -0.07
CA ASN A 555 47.79 37.77 1.35
C ASN A 555 46.28 37.66 1.76
N GLY A 556 45.96 36.80 2.75
CA GLY A 556 44.59 36.65 3.31
C GLY A 556 44.38 36.10 4.74
N SER A 557 45.25 35.21 5.25
CA SER A 557 45.29 34.69 6.65
C SER A 557 44.27 33.60 7.13
N ARG A 558 44.73 32.85 8.15
CA ARG A 558 43.97 32.11 9.21
C ARG A 558 42.90 31.07 8.83
N LEU A 559 43.30 29.79 8.75
CA LEU A 559 42.53 28.65 9.30
C LEU A 559 43.31 27.32 9.40
N GLN A 560 44.38 27.25 10.22
CA GLN A 560 45.09 25.97 10.43
C GLN A 560 45.77 25.87 11.81
N THR A 561 44.97 25.62 12.85
CA THR A 561 45.47 25.44 14.24
C THR A 561 44.58 24.51 15.06
N TRP A 562 44.14 23.38 14.47
CA TRP A 562 43.33 22.38 15.20
C TRP A 562 43.63 20.89 14.89
N LEU A 563 44.61 20.58 14.05
CA LEU A 563 45.01 19.18 13.75
C LEU A 563 46.21 18.68 14.58
N ASN A 564 46.93 19.56 15.29
CA ASN A 564 48.17 19.19 16.00
C ASN A 564 47.96 18.76 17.46
N ASN A 565 46.72 18.77 17.98
CA ASN A 565 46.43 18.48 19.40
C ASN A 565 45.91 17.06 19.67
N TRP A 566 45.65 16.24 18.65
CA TRP A 566 45.06 14.90 18.84
C TRP A 566 46.10 13.80 19.10
N PHE A 567 47.26 13.84 18.43
CA PHE A 567 48.28 12.78 18.50
C PHE A 567 49.12 12.73 19.79
N ASN A 568 49.04 13.72 20.67
CA ASN A 568 49.89 13.83 21.86
C ASN A 568 49.19 13.44 23.19
N LYS A 569 48.08 12.69 23.15
CA LYS A 569 47.32 12.33 24.37
C LYS A 569 47.00 10.83 24.55
N LEU A 570 47.80 9.95 23.93
CA LEU A 570 47.72 8.48 24.08
C LEU A 570 49.05 7.83 24.53
N ARG A 571 49.81 8.50 25.40
CA ARG A 571 50.94 7.91 26.15
C ARG A 571 50.96 8.46 27.59
N SER A 572 51.23 7.56 28.55
CA SER A 572 51.05 7.71 30.03
C SER A 572 49.58 7.86 30.46
N GLY A 573 49.09 7.15 31.49
CA GLY A 573 49.58 5.98 32.25
C GLY A 573 48.36 5.22 32.81
N SER A 574 48.42 3.99 33.36
CA SER A 574 49.53 3.22 33.96
C SER A 574 49.95 3.68 35.37
N ASN A 575 48.98 3.77 36.28
CA ASN A 575 49.02 3.20 37.64
C ASN A 575 47.60 3.16 38.21
#